data_AF-F9YSB9-F1
#
_entry.id   AF-F9YSB9-F1
#
_cell.length_a   1.000
_cell.length_b   1.000
_cell.length_c   1.000
_cell.angle_alpha   90.00
_cell.angle_beta   90.00
_cell.angle_gamma   90.00
#
_symmetry.space_group_name_H-M   'P 1'
#
loop_
_entity.id
_entity.type
_entity.pdbx_description
1 polymer ?
#
loop_
_entity_poly.entity_id
_entity_poly.type
_entity_poly.pdbx_seq_one_letter_code
_entity_poly.pdbx_strand_id
1 'polypeptide(L)'
;MARRLKKSYRFALKSATLITIGTTLLMIAFFYFSPNIWWLIFFALLTFGFSFFVLQYRVEKFIYKRIKKIYNDVALLQNTDFENRTITTDIRALSEEISRFAHDKKVEIESLKIREDYRKEYIGNISHELNTPLFTVQSYILTLLDGAVENKTVRKSTYYEPLKV
;
A
#
# COMPACT_ATOMS: atom_id res chain seq x y z
N MET A 1 -1.82 2.78 -14.59
CA MET A 1 -2.90 2.14 -15.38
C MET A 1 -2.43 1.13 -16.43
N ALA A 2 -1.41 1.42 -17.25
CA ALA A 2 -0.99 0.58 -18.40
C ALA A 2 -0.65 -0.91 -18.09
N ARG A 3 -0.09 -1.23 -16.91
CA ARG A 3 0.22 -2.63 -16.53
C ARG A 3 -1.03 -3.51 -16.29
N ARG A 4 -2.16 -2.92 -15.88
CA ARG A 4 -3.43 -3.67 -15.69
C ARG A 4 -4.07 -4.05 -17.03
N LEU A 5 -4.00 -3.17 -18.02
CA LEU A 5 -4.48 -3.41 -19.38
C LEU A 5 -3.71 -4.54 -20.08
N LYS A 6 -2.38 -4.59 -19.94
CA LYS A 6 -1.55 -5.67 -20.50
C LYS A 6 -1.93 -7.08 -20.00
N LYS A 7 -2.37 -7.21 -18.74
CA LYS A 7 -2.78 -8.52 -18.18
C LYS A 7 -4.17 -8.96 -18.66
N SER A 8 -5.11 -8.02 -18.79
CA SER A 8 -6.45 -8.30 -19.37
C SER A 8 -6.33 -8.69 -20.85
N TYR A 9 -5.51 -7.97 -21.61
CA TYR A 9 -5.26 -8.26 -23.02
C TYR A 9 -4.60 -9.62 -23.24
N ARG A 10 -3.62 -9.99 -22.42
CA ARG A 10 -2.99 -11.33 -22.48
C ARG A 10 -3.98 -12.46 -22.15
N PHE A 11 -4.97 -12.21 -21.30
CA PHE A 11 -6.03 -13.19 -21.02
C PHE A 11 -6.95 -13.34 -22.24
N ALA A 12 -7.44 -12.22 -22.78
CA ALA A 12 -8.29 -12.19 -23.96
C ALA A 12 -7.61 -12.85 -25.19
N LEU A 13 -6.31 -12.63 -25.36
CA LEU A 13 -5.54 -13.20 -26.47
C LEU A 13 -5.33 -14.72 -26.32
N LYS A 14 -5.12 -15.21 -25.08
CA LYS A 14 -5.05 -16.65 -24.78
C LYS A 14 -6.39 -17.38 -24.84
N SER A 15 -7.51 -16.69 -24.59
CA SER A 15 -8.84 -17.26 -24.80
C SER A 15 -9.21 -17.26 -26.27
N ALA A 16 -8.94 -16.16 -26.98
CA ALA A 16 -9.21 -16.05 -28.42
C ALA A 16 -8.46 -17.14 -29.18
N THR A 17 -7.14 -17.26 -29.00
CA THR A 17 -6.33 -18.30 -29.66
C THR A 17 -6.84 -19.72 -29.42
N LEU A 18 -7.25 -20.05 -28.19
CA LEU A 18 -7.75 -21.39 -27.87
C LEU A 18 -9.12 -21.66 -28.52
N ILE A 19 -10.00 -20.66 -28.53
CA ILE A 19 -11.29 -20.73 -29.23
C ILE A 19 -11.05 -20.90 -30.72
N THR A 20 -10.17 -20.09 -31.33
CA THR A 20 -9.87 -20.15 -32.77
C THR A 20 -9.29 -21.51 -33.17
N ILE A 21 -8.39 -22.08 -32.37
CA ILE A 21 -7.84 -23.42 -32.63
C ILE A 21 -8.94 -24.48 -32.52
N GLY A 22 -9.80 -24.42 -31.50
CA GLY A 22 -10.91 -25.37 -31.35
C GLY A 22 -11.92 -25.29 -32.49
N THR A 23 -12.34 -24.08 -32.87
CA THR A 23 -13.30 -23.89 -33.97
C THR A 23 -12.72 -24.26 -35.33
N THR A 24 -11.43 -23.98 -35.59
CA THR A 24 -10.76 -24.39 -36.83
C THR A 24 -10.61 -25.91 -36.93
N LEU A 25 -10.30 -26.59 -35.83
CA LEU A 25 -10.22 -28.06 -35.80
C LEU A 25 -11.59 -28.70 -36.04
N LEU A 26 -12.63 -28.17 -35.40
CA LEU A 26 -14.02 -28.56 -35.66
C LEU A 26 -14.41 -28.34 -37.13
N MET A 27 -14.00 -27.21 -37.71
CA MET A 27 -14.26 -26.90 -39.12
C MET A 27 -13.57 -27.86 -40.09
N ILE A 28 -12.33 -28.27 -39.79
CA ILE A 28 -11.62 -29.29 -40.57
C ILE A 28 -12.35 -30.63 -40.47
N ALA A 29 -12.80 -31.03 -39.28
CA ALA A 29 -13.56 -32.27 -39.08
C ALA A 29 -14.90 -32.25 -39.84
N PHE A 30 -15.57 -31.10 -39.90
CA PHE A 30 -16.79 -30.92 -40.67
C PHE A 30 -16.59 -31.12 -42.18
N PHE A 31 -15.44 -30.73 -42.72
CA PHE A 31 -15.14 -30.82 -44.16
C PHE A 31 -14.98 -32.27 -44.66
N TYR A 32 -14.66 -33.22 -43.77
CA TYR A 32 -14.59 -34.65 -44.10
C TYR A 32 -15.97 -35.31 -44.21
N PHE A 33 -17.02 -34.66 -43.69
CA PHE A 33 -18.39 -35.15 -43.78
C PHE A 33 -19.10 -34.50 -44.98
N SER A 34 -19.84 -35.26 -45.79
CA SER A 34 -20.58 -34.69 -46.92
C SER A 34 -21.56 -33.60 -46.43
N PRO A 35 -21.47 -32.36 -46.96
CA PRO A 35 -22.22 -31.25 -46.40
C PRO A 35 -23.71 -31.34 -46.76
N ASN A 36 -24.54 -31.53 -45.74
CA ASN A 36 -26.00 -31.40 -45.81
C ASN A 36 -26.43 -30.20 -44.95
N ILE A 37 -27.53 -29.53 -45.30
CA ILE A 37 -28.02 -28.32 -44.61
C ILE A 37 -28.26 -28.58 -43.11
N TRP A 38 -28.72 -29.79 -42.77
CA TRP A 38 -28.95 -30.23 -41.39
C TRP A 38 -27.66 -30.37 -40.58
N TRP A 39 -26.59 -30.87 -41.21
CA TRP A 39 -25.26 -30.97 -40.60
C TRP A 39 -24.65 -29.59 -40.34
N LEU A 40 -24.93 -28.63 -41.20
CA LEU A 40 -24.45 -27.25 -41.08
C LEU A 40 -25.09 -26.53 -39.87
N ILE A 41 -26.40 -26.73 -39.66
CA ILE A 41 -27.12 -26.21 -38.48
C ILE A 41 -26.58 -26.85 -37.19
N PHE A 42 -26.37 -28.17 -37.19
CA PHE A 42 -25.80 -28.88 -36.04
C PHE A 42 -24.38 -28.37 -35.71
N PHE A 43 -23.55 -28.17 -36.72
CA PHE A 43 -22.19 -27.63 -36.57
C PHE A 43 -22.16 -26.21 -35.98
N ALA A 44 -23.06 -25.33 -36.45
CA ALA A 44 -23.19 -23.97 -35.92
C ALA A 44 -23.56 -23.96 -34.43
N LEU A 45 -24.51 -24.83 -34.04
CA LEU A 45 -24.95 -24.95 -32.66
C LEU A 45 -23.85 -25.54 -31.75
N LEU A 46 -23.12 -26.54 -32.23
CA LEU A 46 -21.98 -27.14 -31.53
C LEU A 46 -20.85 -26.14 -31.32
N THR A 47 -20.52 -25.35 -32.35
CA THR A 47 -19.47 -24.31 -32.29
C THR A 47 -19.84 -23.20 -31.32
N PHE A 48 -21.12 -22.77 -31.33
CA PHE A 48 -21.63 -21.80 -30.38
C PHE A 48 -21.54 -22.32 -28.94
N GLY A 49 -22.00 -23.55 -28.69
CA GLY A 49 -21.93 -24.19 -27.38
C GLY A 49 -20.50 -24.36 -26.87
N PHE A 50 -19.57 -24.80 -27.73
CA PHE A 50 -18.17 -24.94 -27.40
C PHE A 50 -17.53 -23.60 -27.02
N SER A 51 -17.78 -22.55 -27.81
CA SER A 51 -17.28 -21.20 -27.52
C SER A 51 -17.82 -20.67 -26.19
N PHE A 52 -19.13 -20.82 -25.96
CA PHE A 52 -19.78 -20.40 -24.72
C PHE A 52 -19.21 -21.14 -23.49
N PHE A 53 -19.05 -22.46 -23.57
CA PHE A 53 -18.50 -23.27 -22.47
C PHE A 53 -17.04 -22.91 -22.15
N VAL A 54 -16.21 -22.75 -23.19
CA VAL A 54 -14.80 -22.34 -23.03
C VAL A 54 -14.71 -20.96 -22.38
N LEU A 55 -15.55 -20.00 -22.79
CA LEU A 55 -15.60 -18.68 -22.18
C LEU A 55 -16.05 -18.75 -20.72
N GLN A 56 -17.14 -19.46 -20.42
CA GLN A 56 -17.67 -19.61 -19.07
C GLN A 56 -16.61 -20.19 -18.12
N TYR A 57 -15.99 -21.31 -18.50
CA TYR A 57 -14.95 -21.97 -17.71
C TYR A 57 -13.72 -21.06 -17.48
N ARG A 58 -13.29 -20.33 -18.52
CA ARG A 58 -12.14 -19.42 -18.44
C ARG A 58 -12.43 -18.23 -17.55
N VAL A 59 -13.60 -17.63 -17.67
CA VAL A 59 -14.03 -16.47 -16.87
C VAL A 59 -14.12 -16.87 -15.40
N GLU A 60 -14.78 -17.98 -15.08
CA GLU A 60 -14.91 -18.50 -13.72
C GLU A 60 -13.54 -18.76 -13.08
N LYS A 61 -12.67 -19.50 -13.77
CA LYS A 61 -11.33 -19.85 -13.24
C LYS A 61 -10.40 -18.65 -13.15
N PHE A 62 -10.53 -17.66 -14.04
CA PHE A 62 -9.72 -16.44 -14.04
C PHE A 62 -10.15 -15.48 -12.94
N ILE A 63 -11.45 -15.26 -12.77
CA ILE A 63 -12.01 -14.40 -11.73
C ILE A 63 -11.76 -15.02 -10.36
N TYR A 64 -12.08 -16.30 -10.16
CA TYR A 64 -11.92 -16.97 -8.87
C TYR A 64 -10.45 -17.03 -8.40
N LYS A 65 -9.50 -17.40 -9.27
CA LYS A 65 -8.07 -17.38 -8.91
C LYS A 65 -7.56 -15.97 -8.59
N ARG A 66 -8.08 -14.95 -9.28
CA ARG A 66 -7.67 -13.56 -9.06
C ARG A 66 -8.21 -13.03 -7.74
N ILE A 67 -9.46 -13.34 -7.41
CA ILE A 67 -10.08 -13.01 -6.12
C ILE A 67 -9.36 -13.77 -5.00
N LYS A 68 -9.13 -15.08 -5.15
CA LYS A 68 -8.41 -15.90 -4.15
C LYS A 68 -6.98 -15.42 -3.91
N LYS A 69 -6.30 -14.94 -4.96
CA LYS A 69 -4.96 -14.37 -4.80
C LYS A 69 -4.98 -13.04 -4.06
N ILE A 70 -5.94 -12.17 -4.33
CA ILE A 70 -6.10 -10.91 -3.58
C ILE A 70 -6.44 -11.21 -2.12
N TYR A 71 -7.31 -12.21 -1.87
CA TYR A 71 -7.61 -12.71 -0.54
C TYR A 71 -6.35 -13.21 0.19
N ASN A 72 -5.54 -14.07 -0.46
CA ASN A 72 -4.31 -14.58 0.14
C ASN A 72 -3.22 -13.52 0.30
N ASP A 73 -3.09 -12.57 -0.63
CA ASP A 73 -2.10 -11.49 -0.53
C ASP A 73 -2.48 -10.52 0.61
N VAL A 74 -3.77 -10.26 0.83
CA VAL A 74 -4.27 -9.50 1.99
C VAL A 74 -4.12 -10.29 3.28
N ALA A 75 -4.40 -11.61 3.26
CA ALA A 75 -4.21 -12.49 4.41
C ALA A 75 -2.72 -12.67 4.79
N LEU A 76 -1.80 -12.68 3.80
CA LEU A 76 -0.35 -12.75 4.04
C LEU A 76 0.21 -11.45 4.64
N LEU A 77 -0.39 -10.31 4.31
CA LEU A 77 -0.11 -9.02 4.98
C LEU A 77 -0.73 -8.97 6.39
N GLN A 78 -1.56 -9.94 6.75
CA GLN A 78 -2.17 -10.16 8.06
C GLN A 78 -1.59 -11.40 8.76
N ASN A 79 -0.27 -11.63 8.66
CA ASN A 79 0.43 -12.47 9.66
C ASN A 79 0.63 -11.68 10.95
N THR A 80 -0.49 -11.26 11.53
CA THR A 80 -0.67 -10.87 12.91
C THR A 80 -2.04 -11.41 13.28
N ASP A 81 -2.04 -12.69 13.69
CA ASP A 81 -3.09 -13.38 14.44
C ASP A 81 -4.51 -12.82 14.28
N PHE A 82 -5.12 -13.02 13.11
CA PHE A 82 -6.57 -12.88 13.00
C PHE A 82 -7.22 -14.17 13.46
N GLU A 83 -7.28 -14.28 14.79
CA GLU A 83 -8.14 -15.19 15.51
C GLU A 83 -9.59 -15.00 15.04
N ASN A 84 -10.07 -15.99 14.27
CA ASN A 84 -11.41 -16.55 14.43
C ASN A 84 -12.59 -15.55 14.42
N ARG A 85 -12.76 -14.79 13.34
CA ARG A 85 -14.03 -14.08 13.08
C ARG A 85 -14.73 -14.65 11.86
N THR A 86 -15.91 -15.21 12.14
CA THR A 86 -16.83 -15.90 11.24
C THR A 86 -17.00 -15.17 9.91
N ILE A 87 -16.66 -15.86 8.82
CA ILE A 87 -16.90 -15.43 7.45
C ILE A 87 -18.42 -15.38 7.25
N THR A 88 -19.00 -14.18 7.33
CA THR A 88 -20.39 -13.96 6.90
C THR A 88 -20.40 -13.84 5.38
N THR A 89 -21.46 -14.37 4.75
CA THR A 89 -21.61 -14.49 3.28
C THR A 89 -21.70 -13.13 2.56
N ASP A 90 -21.78 -12.02 3.29
CA ASP A 90 -21.93 -10.68 2.73
C ASP A 90 -20.58 -9.96 2.58
N ILE A 91 -19.99 -10.09 1.40
CA ILE A 91 -18.73 -9.44 0.99
C ILE A 91 -18.82 -7.90 1.11
N ARG A 92 -20.03 -7.31 1.01
CA ARG A 92 -20.20 -5.86 1.11
C ARG A 92 -19.98 -5.37 2.55
N ALA A 93 -20.54 -6.08 3.52
CA ALA A 93 -20.37 -5.78 4.95
C ALA A 93 -18.89 -5.88 5.35
N LEU A 94 -18.21 -6.96 4.92
CA LEU A 94 -16.78 -7.13 5.18
C LEU A 94 -15.92 -6.03 4.54
N SER A 95 -16.24 -5.62 3.31
CA SER A 95 -15.50 -4.54 2.64
C SER A 95 -15.66 -3.20 3.36
N GLU A 96 -16.84 -2.94 3.93
CA GLU A 96 -17.11 -1.71 4.69
C GLU A 96 -16.36 -1.71 6.03
N GLU A 97 -16.34 -2.85 6.74
CA GLU A 97 -15.59 -3.00 7.99
C GLU A 97 -14.08 -2.83 7.77
N ILE A 98 -13.52 -3.43 6.72
CA ILE A 98 -12.11 -3.27 6.36
C ILE A 98 -11.80 -1.81 6.00
N SER A 99 -12.69 -1.14 5.25
CA SER A 99 -12.51 0.28 4.90
C SER A 99 -12.54 1.16 6.14
N ARG A 100 -13.41 0.87 7.10
CA ARG A 100 -13.53 1.59 8.37
C ARG A 100 -12.28 1.39 9.23
N PHE A 101 -11.84 0.15 9.40
CA PHE A 101 -10.61 -0.17 10.14
C PHE A 101 -9.38 0.50 9.52
N ALA A 102 -9.25 0.50 8.19
CA ALA A 102 -8.16 1.18 7.51
C ALA A 102 -8.20 2.71 7.71
N HIS A 103 -9.40 3.29 7.74
CA HIS A 103 -9.58 4.71 8.04
C HIS A 103 -9.16 5.04 9.47
N ASP A 104 -9.64 4.28 10.46
CA ASP A 104 -9.33 4.51 11.87
C ASP A 104 -7.83 4.38 12.14
N LYS A 105 -7.17 3.37 11.56
CA LYS A 105 -5.72 3.22 11.66
C LYS A 105 -4.95 4.34 10.98
N LYS A 106 -5.45 4.91 9.88
CA LYS A 106 -4.83 6.07 9.25
C LYS A 106 -4.87 7.28 10.19
N VAL A 107 -6.01 7.54 10.82
CA VAL A 107 -6.17 8.64 11.78
C VAL A 107 -5.27 8.44 13.00
N GLU A 108 -5.18 7.21 13.51
CA GLU A 108 -4.27 6.87 14.62
C GLU A 108 -2.81 7.18 14.26
N ILE A 109 -2.34 6.73 13.08
CA ILE A 109 -0.98 7.01 12.60
C ILE A 109 -0.73 8.52 12.45
N GLU A 110 -1.69 9.26 11.90
CA GLU A 110 -1.57 10.71 11.74
C GLU A 110 -1.44 11.42 13.09
N SER A 111 -2.22 10.99 14.09
CA SER A 111 -2.13 11.51 15.46
C SER A 111 -0.77 11.23 16.12
N LEU A 112 -0.23 10.02 15.90
CA LEU A 112 1.09 9.64 16.40
C LEU A 112 2.20 10.46 15.74
N LYS A 113 2.09 10.70 14.43
CA LYS A 113 3.04 11.53 13.69
C LYS A 113 3.04 12.97 14.19
N ILE A 114 1.87 13.58 14.39
CA ILE A 114 1.75 14.92 14.98
C ILE A 114 2.44 14.98 16.35
N ARG A 115 2.24 13.95 17.20
CA ARG A 115 2.89 13.88 18.50
C ARG A 115 4.40 13.73 18.40
N GLU A 116 4.89 12.93 17.46
CA GLU A 116 6.32 12.75 17.22
C GLU A 116 6.98 14.05 16.75
N ASP A 117 6.34 14.74 15.81
CA ASP A 117 6.81 16.02 15.27
C ASP A 117 6.83 17.09 16.36
N TYR A 118 5.77 17.19 17.18
CA TYR A 118 5.75 18.06 18.35
C TYR A 118 6.88 17.75 19.34
N ARG A 119 7.15 16.46 19.61
CA ARG A 119 8.25 16.06 20.51
C ARG A 119 9.62 16.48 19.95
N LYS A 120 9.83 16.33 18.64
CA LYS A 120 11.09 16.74 17.98
C LYS A 120 11.27 18.25 18.05
N GLU A 121 10.23 19.01 17.73
CA GLU A 121 10.26 20.48 17.82
C GLU A 121 10.49 20.95 19.25
N TYR A 122 9.80 20.36 20.22
CA TYR A 122 9.94 20.68 21.64
C TYR A 122 11.37 20.43 22.15
N ILE A 123 11.94 19.26 21.86
CA ILE A 123 13.33 18.94 22.25
C ILE A 123 14.31 19.88 21.53
N GLY A 124 14.07 20.21 20.25
CA GLY A 124 14.88 21.16 19.50
C GLY A 124 14.88 22.55 20.14
N ASN A 125 13.70 23.08 20.47
CA ASN A 125 13.54 24.39 21.10
C ASN A 125 14.18 24.43 22.49
N ILE A 126 13.94 23.42 23.34
CA ILE A 126 14.60 23.32 24.64
C ILE A 126 16.12 23.27 24.50
N SER A 127 16.63 22.46 23.57
CA SER A 127 18.08 22.37 23.35
C SER A 127 18.65 23.72 22.94
N HIS A 128 17.95 24.46 22.07
CA HIS A 128 18.38 25.77 21.64
C HIS A 128 18.37 26.79 22.79
N GLU A 129 17.30 26.81 23.59
CA GLU A 129 17.16 27.73 24.73
C GLU A 129 18.14 27.42 25.86
N LEU A 130 18.52 26.15 26.05
CA LEU A 130 19.51 25.73 27.06
C LEU A 130 20.96 25.94 26.63
N ASN A 131 21.27 25.78 25.33
CA ASN A 131 22.64 25.95 24.82
C ASN A 131 23.17 27.38 25.06
N THR A 132 22.31 28.39 24.91
CA THR A 132 22.69 29.80 25.09
C THR A 132 23.18 30.13 26.51
N PRO A 133 22.41 29.89 27.59
CA PRO A 133 22.88 30.17 28.95
C PRO A 133 24.04 29.25 29.36
N LEU A 134 24.07 27.99 28.89
CA LEU A 134 25.20 27.08 29.14
C LEU A 134 26.51 27.65 28.58
N PHE A 135 26.48 28.16 27.36
CA PHE A 135 27.65 28.79 26.72
C PHE A 135 28.06 30.07 27.47
N THR A 136 27.09 30.86 27.95
CA THR A 136 27.35 32.03 28.80
C THR A 136 28.06 31.65 30.10
N VAL A 137 27.59 30.62 30.80
CA VAL A 137 28.24 30.12 32.03
C VAL A 137 29.64 29.58 31.74
N GLN A 138 29.80 28.81 30.67
CA GLN A 138 31.10 28.30 30.25
C GLN A 138 32.09 29.44 29.91
N SER A 139 31.63 30.48 29.22
CA SER A 139 32.41 31.67 28.92
C SER A 139 32.84 32.43 30.18
N TYR A 140 31.96 32.54 31.18
CA TYR A 140 32.31 33.13 32.47
C TYR A 140 33.39 32.32 33.21
N ILE A 141 33.23 30.99 33.26
CA ILE A 141 34.23 30.12 33.90
C ILE A 141 35.58 30.26 33.20
N LEU A 142 35.61 30.25 31.87
CA LEU A 142 36.85 30.42 31.10
C LEU A 142 37.51 31.77 31.35
N THR A 143 36.74 32.86 31.36
CA THR A 143 37.25 34.21 31.65
C THR A 143 37.85 34.31 33.07
N LEU A 144 37.22 33.65 34.04
CA LEU A 144 37.74 33.59 35.41
C LEU A 144 39.04 32.77 35.49
N LEU A 145 39.12 31.67 34.73
CA LEU A 145 40.29 30.79 34.66
C LEU A 145 41.48 31.48 33.98
N ASP A 146 41.23 32.31 32.96
CA ASP A 146 42.24 33.06 32.18
C ASP A 146 42.81 34.29 32.93
N GLY A 147 42.57 34.42 34.25
CA GLY A 147 43.22 35.43 35.10
C GLY A 147 42.38 36.66 35.44
N ALA A 148 41.07 36.69 35.11
CA ALA A 148 40.18 37.76 35.58
C ALA A 148 40.05 37.80 37.13
N VAL A 149 40.37 36.69 37.80
CA VAL A 149 40.47 36.59 39.27
C VAL A 149 41.66 37.37 39.84
N GLU A 150 42.60 37.86 39.03
CA GLU A 150 43.74 38.66 39.53
C GLU A 150 43.56 40.16 39.24
N ASN A 151 42.80 40.53 38.22
CA ASN A 151 42.60 41.92 37.80
C ASN A 151 41.33 42.56 38.43
N LYS A 152 41.49 43.56 39.30
CA LYS A 152 40.39 44.21 40.06
C LYS A 152 39.36 44.95 39.20
N THR A 153 39.72 45.44 38.00
CA THR A 153 38.78 46.12 37.09
C THR A 153 37.89 45.14 36.33
N VAL A 154 38.46 44.01 35.86
CA VAL A 154 37.72 42.95 35.15
C VAL A 154 36.72 42.25 36.09
N ARG A 155 37.16 41.95 37.32
CA ARG A 155 36.36 41.29 38.36
C ARG A 155 35.07 42.05 38.73
N LYS A 156 35.08 43.40 38.67
CA LYS A 156 33.92 44.23 39.00
C LYS A 156 32.88 44.28 37.89
N SER A 157 33.29 44.33 36.61
CA SER A 157 32.33 44.31 35.49
C SER A 157 31.59 42.97 35.39
N THR A 158 32.29 41.85 35.62
CA THR A 158 31.65 40.52 35.58
C THR A 158 30.62 40.28 36.69
N TYR A 159 30.75 40.94 37.86
CA TYR A 159 29.86 40.72 39.02
C TYR A 159 28.65 41.67 39.11
N TYR A 160 28.71 42.87 38.53
CA TYR A 160 27.72 43.94 38.80
C TYR A 160 26.82 44.34 37.63
N GLU A 161 27.07 43.88 36.41
CA GLU A 161 26.26 44.23 35.23
C GLU A 161 24.89 43.47 35.04
N PRO A 162 24.53 42.36 35.72
CA PRO A 162 23.35 41.58 35.31
C PRO A 162 22.00 42.10 35.84
N LEU A 163 21.95 43.20 36.60
CA LEU A 163 20.70 43.73 37.20
C LEU A 163 20.02 44.85 36.40
N LYS A 164 20.40 45.04 35.13
CA LYS A 164 19.74 45.98 34.22
C LYS A 164 19.37 45.32 32.89
N VAL A 165 18.36 44.47 32.92
CA VAL A 165 17.44 44.23 31.79
C VAL A 165 16.04 44.09 32.36
#